data_AF-A0A6P5AC32-F1
#
_entry.id   AF-A0A6P5AC32-F1
#
_cell.length_a   1.000
_cell.length_b   1.000
_cell.length_c   1.000
_cell.angle_alpha   90.00
_cell.angle_beta   90.00
_cell.angle_gamma   90.00
#
_symmetry.space_group_name_H-M   'P 1'
#
loop_
_entity.id
_entity.type
_entity.pdbx_description
1 polymer ?
#
loop_
_entity_poly.entity_id
_entity_poly.type
_entity_poly.pdbx_seq_one_letter_code
_entity_poly.pdbx_strand_id
1 'polypeptide(L)'
;MTGATVYILSAVDSDSDTLSYGVSGQVSDTLFMVNASSGVVILKSQLDRELTDEYQITVTVSDGTNPVVQQNPTIFITDANDNSPVFQGVPYVVDVNENDIQQTSLFRVTATDADQGIGGTVSYFLEIGDETKFEVDRPTGVVNLKEQLDYETSSVYQLRIRAQDGGGSLQGSQVFQSSTTVLIVNVVDEDDQPPLFLGQPFSTQVNEDTLVVTAREDLAAEHLSSNVTVLVTLEDTNDNSPVFNQAKYDLTVAENSPDGTVVGTIMATDLDSGEFGIIKYSLQGSGCDRFAINNLTGEITVAKGSELDRETIPLYFLTLLAEDGGGRISNAQLQITLTDVNDWTPIFYRSYHWKIFVRDNVVETSQALQILAVDNDEGTNQDILYSIVKGNTRGIFTIDEDSGIMNLTRSLDYEALGGRGRKQQPCLSTSFW
;
A
#
# COMPACT_ATOMS: atom_id res chain seq x y z
N MET A 1 -9.50 -43.37 -72.19
CA MET A 1 -10.61 -44.31 -72.49
C MET A 1 -10.11 -45.44 -73.38
N THR A 2 -9.80 -46.61 -72.83
CA THR A 2 -9.40 -47.79 -73.62
C THR A 2 -10.59 -48.30 -74.43
N GLY A 3 -10.38 -48.68 -75.70
CA GLY A 3 -11.43 -49.18 -76.60
C GLY A 3 -12.12 -48.11 -77.45
N ALA A 4 -11.75 -46.83 -77.31
CA ALA A 4 -12.29 -45.75 -78.13
C ALA A 4 -11.72 -45.77 -79.55
N THR A 5 -12.57 -45.48 -80.55
CA THR A 5 -12.14 -45.22 -81.92
C THR A 5 -11.42 -43.88 -81.99
N VAL A 6 -10.16 -43.89 -82.42
CA VAL A 6 -9.30 -42.70 -82.50
C VAL A 6 -9.29 -42.13 -83.91
N TYR A 7 -9.30 -43.00 -84.92
CA TYR A 7 -9.26 -42.61 -86.33
C TYR A 7 -9.79 -43.74 -87.22
N ILE A 8 -10.12 -43.43 -88.48
CA ILE A 8 -10.46 -44.43 -89.49
C ILE A 8 -9.50 -44.25 -90.66
N LEU A 9 -8.60 -45.21 -90.85
CA LEU A 9 -7.71 -45.24 -92.00
C LEU A 9 -8.52 -45.50 -93.27
N SER A 10 -8.19 -44.77 -94.33
CA SER A 10 -8.74 -45.01 -95.65
C SER A 10 -7.63 -44.86 -96.67
N ALA A 11 -7.66 -45.75 -97.65
CA ALA A 11 -6.78 -45.75 -98.80
C ALA A 11 -7.57 -46.16 -100.03
N VAL A 12 -7.06 -45.78 -101.20
CA VAL A 12 -7.61 -46.19 -102.50
C VAL A 12 -6.55 -46.98 -103.24
N ASP A 13 -6.98 -48.05 -103.88
CA ASP A 13 -6.17 -48.79 -104.83
C ASP A 13 -6.80 -48.67 -106.23
N SER A 14 -5.95 -48.39 -107.21
CA SER A 14 -6.37 -48.17 -108.60
C SER A 14 -6.75 -49.48 -109.30
N ASP A 15 -6.18 -50.59 -108.85
CA ASP A 15 -6.46 -51.94 -109.38
C ASP A 15 -7.70 -52.58 -108.73
N SER A 16 -8.32 -51.85 -107.78
CA SER A 16 -9.53 -52.24 -107.03
C SER A 16 -9.36 -53.50 -106.19
N ASP A 17 -8.14 -53.77 -105.73
CA ASP A 17 -7.83 -54.87 -104.82
C ASP A 17 -8.42 -54.65 -103.42
N THR A 18 -8.56 -55.75 -102.67
CA THR A 18 -9.03 -55.69 -101.28
C THR A 18 -7.90 -55.25 -100.36
N LEU A 19 -8.10 -54.10 -99.71
CA LEU A 19 -7.10 -53.52 -98.81
C LEU A 19 -7.18 -54.08 -97.39
N SER A 20 -6.02 -54.35 -96.80
CA SER A 20 -5.83 -54.72 -95.40
C SER A 20 -5.02 -53.65 -94.67
N TYR A 21 -5.59 -53.14 -93.57
CA TYR A 21 -4.98 -52.10 -92.75
C TYR A 21 -4.27 -52.67 -91.52
N GLY A 22 -3.24 -51.97 -91.05
CA GLY A 22 -2.50 -52.36 -89.86
C GLY A 22 -1.75 -51.20 -89.21
N VAL A 23 -1.12 -51.52 -88.10
CA VAL A 23 -0.09 -50.70 -87.45
C VAL A 23 1.17 -51.54 -87.35
N SER A 24 2.32 -50.89 -87.35
CA SER A 24 3.59 -51.56 -87.13
C SER A 24 4.52 -50.72 -86.26
N GLY A 25 5.43 -51.39 -85.57
CA GLY A 25 6.45 -50.75 -84.74
C GLY A 25 6.05 -50.68 -83.27
N GLN A 26 7.08 -50.69 -82.41
CA GLN A 26 6.93 -50.94 -80.97
C GLN A 26 5.90 -50.03 -80.30
N VAL A 27 5.94 -48.71 -80.56
CA VAL A 27 5.00 -47.74 -79.98
C VAL A 27 3.57 -47.97 -80.49
N SER A 28 3.41 -48.15 -81.80
CA SER A 28 2.13 -48.37 -82.46
C SER A 28 1.44 -49.66 -81.98
N ASP A 29 2.21 -50.76 -81.86
CA ASP A 29 1.73 -52.09 -81.45
C ASP A 29 1.34 -52.15 -79.96
N THR A 30 1.94 -51.28 -79.13
CA THR A 30 1.60 -51.17 -77.71
C THR A 30 0.34 -50.36 -77.46
N LEU A 31 0.15 -49.27 -78.21
CA LEU A 31 -0.88 -48.26 -77.89
C LEU A 31 -2.14 -48.39 -78.73
N PHE A 32 -2.07 -48.96 -79.93
CA PHE A 32 -3.18 -48.98 -80.89
C PHE A 32 -3.44 -50.40 -81.42
N MET A 33 -4.69 -50.63 -81.82
CA MET A 33 -5.08 -51.78 -82.63
C MET A 33 -5.85 -51.29 -83.85
N VAL A 34 -5.67 -51.92 -85.00
CA VAL A 34 -6.38 -51.56 -86.23
C VAL A 34 -7.23 -52.72 -86.69
N ASN A 35 -8.50 -52.46 -86.98
CA ASN A 35 -9.32 -53.46 -87.67
C ASN A 35 -8.87 -53.55 -89.12
N ALA A 36 -8.32 -54.71 -89.49
CA ALA A 36 -7.72 -54.93 -90.80
C ALA A 36 -8.66 -54.73 -91.99
N SER A 37 -9.98 -54.87 -91.79
CA SER A 37 -10.98 -54.75 -92.87
C SER A 37 -11.66 -53.38 -92.95
N SER A 38 -11.75 -52.66 -91.84
CA SER A 38 -12.44 -51.37 -91.78
C SER A 38 -11.52 -50.16 -91.59
N GLY A 39 -10.24 -50.38 -91.30
CA GLY A 39 -9.27 -49.32 -91.03
C GLY A 39 -9.49 -48.59 -89.70
N VAL A 40 -10.45 -49.01 -88.88
CA VAL A 40 -10.76 -48.39 -87.59
C VAL A 40 -9.59 -48.60 -86.63
N VAL A 41 -8.99 -47.50 -86.17
CA VAL A 41 -7.92 -47.46 -85.16
C VAL A 41 -8.56 -47.32 -83.79
N ILE A 42 -8.27 -48.26 -82.89
CA ILE A 42 -8.81 -48.31 -81.54
C ILE A 42 -7.67 -48.17 -80.54
N LEU A 43 -7.88 -47.38 -79.50
CA LEU A 43 -6.92 -47.18 -78.43
C LEU A 43 -6.85 -48.39 -77.49
N LYS A 44 -5.66 -48.96 -77.29
CA LYS A 44 -5.43 -50.18 -76.49
C LYS A 44 -5.02 -49.89 -75.04
N SER A 45 -4.52 -48.71 -74.74
CA SER A 45 -4.06 -48.31 -73.41
C SER A 45 -4.47 -46.88 -73.07
N GLN A 46 -4.52 -46.54 -71.79
CA GLN A 46 -4.78 -45.16 -71.38
C GLN A 46 -3.62 -44.26 -71.86
N LEU A 47 -3.97 -43.04 -72.23
CA LEU A 47 -3.02 -41.99 -72.60
C LEU A 47 -2.94 -41.02 -71.43
N ASP A 48 -1.75 -40.47 -71.24
CA ASP A 48 -1.40 -39.47 -70.22
C ASP A 48 -0.61 -38.39 -70.95
N ARG A 49 -1.18 -37.19 -71.03
CA ARG A 49 -0.63 -36.08 -71.80
C ARG A 49 0.56 -35.45 -71.06
N GLU A 50 0.53 -35.46 -69.74
CA GLU A 50 1.60 -34.96 -68.86
C GLU A 50 2.88 -35.80 -69.00
N LEU A 51 2.72 -37.08 -69.36
CA LEU A 51 3.84 -37.96 -69.68
C LEU A 51 4.35 -37.76 -71.12
N THR A 52 3.44 -37.72 -72.10
CA THR A 52 3.78 -37.56 -73.53
C THR A 52 2.59 -36.95 -74.26
N ASP A 53 2.80 -35.85 -74.97
CA ASP A 53 1.74 -35.05 -75.62
C ASP A 53 1.50 -35.41 -77.10
N GLU A 54 2.41 -36.15 -77.72
CA GLU A 54 2.25 -36.67 -79.07
C GLU A 54 2.85 -38.06 -79.27
N TYR A 55 2.24 -38.84 -80.15
CA TYR A 55 2.76 -40.13 -80.60
C TYR A 55 2.89 -40.15 -82.11
N GLN A 56 4.10 -40.40 -82.62
CA GLN A 56 4.28 -40.78 -84.02
C GLN A 56 4.01 -42.27 -84.16
N ILE A 57 2.97 -42.63 -84.92
CA ILE A 57 2.61 -44.02 -85.18
C ILE A 57 2.94 -44.39 -86.62
N THR A 58 3.19 -45.67 -86.88
CA THR A 58 3.34 -46.18 -88.25
C THR A 58 2.13 -47.03 -88.60
N VAL A 59 1.39 -46.60 -89.62
CA VAL A 59 0.23 -47.29 -90.17
C VAL A 59 0.58 -47.94 -91.50
N THR A 60 -0.02 -49.08 -91.78
CA THR A 60 0.27 -49.89 -92.96
C THR A 60 -0.99 -50.20 -93.74
N VAL A 61 -0.89 -50.22 -95.07
CA VAL A 61 -1.94 -50.74 -95.95
C VAL A 61 -1.35 -51.68 -97.00
N SER A 62 -2.00 -52.81 -97.23
CA SER A 62 -1.57 -53.84 -98.19
C SER A 62 -2.75 -54.31 -99.03
N ASP A 63 -2.53 -54.53 -100.33
CA ASP A 63 -3.43 -55.19 -101.28
C ASP A 63 -3.25 -56.71 -101.33
N GLY A 64 -2.42 -57.28 -100.44
CA GLY A 64 -2.03 -58.69 -100.46
C GLY A 64 -0.69 -58.97 -101.17
N THR A 65 -0.06 -57.94 -101.74
CA THR A 65 1.28 -58.01 -102.34
C THR A 65 2.32 -57.22 -101.54
N ASN A 66 3.60 -57.42 -101.89
CA ASN A 66 4.72 -56.65 -101.34
C ASN A 66 5.23 -55.65 -102.39
N PRO A 67 5.63 -54.43 -101.99
CA PRO A 67 5.76 -53.95 -100.62
C PRO A 67 4.46 -53.36 -100.03
N VAL A 68 4.28 -53.53 -98.71
CA VAL A 68 3.23 -52.85 -97.94
C VAL A 68 3.51 -51.35 -97.88
N VAL A 69 2.50 -50.52 -98.15
CA VAL A 69 2.62 -49.07 -98.06
C VAL A 69 2.57 -48.64 -96.59
N GLN A 70 3.49 -47.76 -96.18
CA GLN A 70 3.57 -47.25 -94.81
C GLN A 70 3.44 -45.74 -94.77
N GLN A 71 2.80 -45.23 -93.72
CA GLN A 71 2.73 -43.80 -93.40
C GLN A 71 2.95 -43.58 -91.91
N ASN A 72 3.48 -42.41 -91.54
CA ASN A 72 3.85 -42.09 -90.16
C ASN A 72 3.09 -40.87 -89.60
N PRO A 73 1.76 -40.94 -89.39
CA PRO A 73 1.02 -39.83 -88.83
C PRO A 73 1.37 -39.57 -87.36
N THR A 74 1.29 -38.31 -86.96
CA THR A 74 1.39 -37.87 -85.56
C THR A 74 0.00 -37.77 -84.94
N ILE A 75 -0.19 -38.39 -83.78
CA ILE A 75 -1.38 -38.25 -82.96
C ILE A 75 -1.06 -37.29 -81.83
N PHE A 76 -1.71 -36.13 -81.81
CA PHE A 76 -1.64 -35.17 -80.71
C PHE A 76 -2.66 -35.54 -79.64
N ILE A 77 -2.26 -35.48 -78.37
CA ILE A 77 -3.13 -35.74 -77.23
C ILE A 77 -3.68 -34.42 -76.72
N THR A 78 -5.00 -34.32 -76.68
CA THR A 78 -5.67 -33.17 -76.06
C THR A 78 -5.64 -33.31 -74.54
N ASP A 79 -5.45 -32.18 -73.89
CA ASP A 79 -5.58 -32.01 -72.45
C ASP A 79 -6.90 -32.57 -71.88
N ALA A 80 -6.82 -33.21 -70.70
CA ALA A 80 -7.93 -33.42 -69.80
C ALA A 80 -7.57 -32.82 -68.45
N ASN A 81 -8.51 -32.14 -67.80
CA ASN A 81 -8.30 -31.53 -66.48
C ASN A 81 -8.29 -32.59 -65.38
N ASP A 82 -7.29 -33.46 -65.36
CA ASP A 82 -7.15 -34.59 -64.45
C ASP A 82 -6.07 -34.41 -63.38
N ASN A 83 -5.36 -33.28 -63.38
CA ASN A 83 -4.46 -32.89 -62.31
C ASN A 83 -5.09 -31.81 -61.42
N SER A 84 -4.75 -31.83 -60.13
CA SER A 84 -5.09 -30.77 -59.19
C SER A 84 -3.89 -29.86 -58.99
N PRO A 85 -4.07 -28.57 -58.67
CA PRO A 85 -2.96 -27.71 -58.30
C PRO A 85 -2.19 -28.29 -57.12
N VAL A 86 -0.85 -28.24 -57.15
CA VAL A 86 0.01 -28.76 -56.09
C VAL A 86 0.88 -27.63 -55.52
N PHE A 87 0.75 -27.36 -54.22
CA PHE A 87 1.58 -26.38 -53.53
C PHE A 87 3.05 -26.81 -53.45
N GLN A 88 3.95 -25.86 -53.67
CA GLN A 88 5.40 -26.05 -53.75
C GLN A 88 6.11 -25.49 -52.51
N GLY A 89 7.10 -26.18 -51.96
CA GLY A 89 7.87 -25.64 -50.83
C GLY A 89 7.12 -25.60 -49.49
N VAL A 90 6.14 -26.48 -49.30
CA VAL A 90 5.49 -26.72 -48.01
C VAL A 90 6.45 -27.40 -47.02
N PRO A 91 6.37 -27.12 -45.69
CA PRO A 91 5.39 -26.28 -45.01
C PRO A 91 5.68 -24.77 -45.15
N TYR A 92 4.63 -23.95 -45.14
CA TYR A 92 4.76 -22.49 -45.17
C TYR A 92 4.69 -21.90 -43.76
N VAL A 93 5.76 -21.21 -43.36
CA VAL A 93 5.87 -20.50 -42.07
C VAL A 93 6.53 -19.15 -42.32
N VAL A 94 6.00 -18.10 -41.70
CA VAL A 94 6.57 -16.76 -41.72
C VAL A 94 6.49 -16.13 -40.33
N ASP A 95 7.56 -15.47 -39.93
CA ASP A 95 7.60 -14.66 -38.72
C ASP A 95 7.36 -13.19 -39.12
N VAL A 96 6.39 -12.53 -38.48
CA VAL A 96 5.95 -11.18 -38.80
C VAL A 96 6.02 -10.34 -37.54
N ASN A 97 6.64 -9.15 -37.63
CA ASN A 97 6.72 -8.25 -36.50
C ASN A 97 5.34 -7.62 -36.26
N GLU A 98 4.87 -7.56 -35.02
CA GLU A 98 3.55 -6.96 -34.76
C GLU A 98 3.48 -5.47 -35.08
N ASN A 99 4.63 -4.79 -35.11
CA ASN A 99 4.75 -3.39 -35.54
C ASN A 99 4.85 -3.21 -37.06
N ASP A 100 4.76 -4.29 -37.84
CA ASP A 100 4.72 -4.19 -39.30
C ASP A 100 3.42 -3.49 -39.76
N ILE A 101 3.60 -2.43 -40.54
CA ILE A 101 2.53 -1.55 -41.01
C ILE A 101 1.63 -2.20 -42.08
N GLN A 102 0.43 -1.62 -42.27
CA GLN A 102 -0.58 -2.07 -43.24
C GLN A 102 -0.04 -2.16 -44.69
N GLN A 103 -0.46 -3.23 -45.39
CA GLN A 103 -0.13 -3.58 -46.79
C GLN A 103 1.30 -4.04 -47.08
N THR A 104 1.97 -4.68 -46.13
CA THR A 104 3.17 -5.48 -46.43
C THR A 104 2.78 -6.83 -47.03
N SER A 105 3.49 -7.24 -48.09
CA SER A 105 3.40 -8.59 -48.62
C SER A 105 4.18 -9.53 -47.69
N LEU A 106 3.45 -10.32 -46.91
CA LEU A 106 4.01 -11.18 -45.86
C LEU A 106 4.74 -12.37 -46.46
N PHE A 107 4.05 -13.09 -47.35
CA PHE A 107 4.52 -14.36 -47.86
C PHE A 107 3.85 -14.67 -49.20
N ARG A 108 4.50 -15.43 -50.07
CA ARG A 108 3.90 -15.89 -51.32
C ARG A 108 3.79 -17.41 -51.32
N VAL A 109 2.57 -17.92 -51.30
CA VAL A 109 2.33 -19.34 -51.57
C VAL A 109 2.33 -19.59 -53.06
N THR A 110 2.89 -20.73 -53.47
CA THR A 110 2.97 -21.10 -54.89
C THR A 110 2.39 -22.48 -55.07
N ALA A 111 1.47 -22.63 -56.02
CA ALA A 111 0.99 -23.91 -56.50
C ALA A 111 1.15 -23.97 -58.02
N THR A 112 1.41 -25.18 -58.50
CA THR A 112 1.56 -25.48 -59.93
C THR A 112 0.55 -26.55 -60.30
N ASP A 113 -0.07 -26.39 -61.47
CA ASP A 113 -0.92 -27.41 -62.06
C ASP A 113 -0.23 -27.96 -63.31
N ALA A 114 -0.33 -29.27 -63.52
CA ALA A 114 0.33 -29.95 -64.64
C ALA A 114 -0.48 -29.82 -65.94
N ASP A 115 -1.76 -29.46 -65.83
CA ASP A 115 -2.65 -29.31 -66.99
C ASP A 115 -2.28 -28.07 -67.82
N GLN A 116 -2.73 -27.97 -69.08
CA GLN A 116 -2.49 -26.80 -69.93
C GLN A 116 -3.69 -25.86 -69.94
N GLY A 117 -3.44 -24.63 -70.40
CA GLY A 117 -4.49 -23.62 -70.58
C GLY A 117 -5.25 -23.33 -69.28
N ILE A 118 -6.58 -23.42 -69.33
CA ILE A 118 -7.43 -23.06 -68.20
C ILE A 118 -7.41 -24.10 -67.07
N GLY A 119 -7.14 -25.37 -67.37
CA GLY A 119 -6.90 -26.40 -66.36
C GLY A 119 -5.57 -26.18 -65.63
N GLY A 120 -4.57 -25.68 -66.33
CA GLY A 120 -3.28 -25.31 -65.73
C GLY A 120 -3.25 -23.99 -64.94
N THR A 121 -4.28 -23.15 -65.07
CA THR A 121 -4.25 -21.77 -64.55
C THR A 121 -4.69 -21.71 -63.10
N VAL A 122 -3.74 -21.52 -62.18
CA VAL A 122 -4.00 -21.51 -60.73
C VAL A 122 -4.46 -20.14 -60.23
N SER A 123 -5.50 -20.13 -59.41
CA SER A 123 -5.96 -18.99 -58.61
C SER A 123 -6.01 -19.35 -57.12
N TYR A 124 -5.72 -18.37 -56.26
CA TYR A 124 -5.62 -18.56 -54.80
C TYR A 124 -6.78 -17.91 -54.06
N PHE A 125 -7.20 -18.55 -52.96
CA PHE A 125 -8.29 -18.08 -52.09
C PHE A 125 -7.93 -18.32 -50.63
N LEU A 126 -8.24 -17.34 -49.77
CA LEU A 126 -8.21 -17.55 -48.33
C LEU A 126 -9.50 -18.30 -47.97
N GLU A 127 -9.37 -19.54 -47.54
CA GLU A 127 -10.51 -20.41 -47.27
C GLU A 127 -10.87 -20.43 -45.78
N ILE A 128 -9.87 -20.36 -44.90
CA ILE A 128 -10.04 -20.16 -43.46
C ILE A 128 -8.93 -19.21 -42.98
N GLY A 129 -9.31 -18.18 -42.23
CA GLY A 129 -8.39 -17.22 -41.63
C GLY A 129 -9.15 -15.98 -41.17
N ASP A 130 -8.45 -15.05 -40.54
CA ASP A 130 -9.01 -13.76 -40.19
C ASP A 130 -8.99 -12.84 -41.41
N GLU A 131 -10.11 -12.74 -42.12
CA GLU A 131 -10.26 -11.90 -43.32
C GLU A 131 -10.18 -10.39 -43.02
N THR A 132 -10.28 -9.98 -41.74
CA THR A 132 -10.05 -8.58 -41.35
C THR A 132 -8.56 -8.26 -41.38
N LYS A 133 -7.71 -9.23 -41.03
CA LYS A 133 -6.26 -9.07 -40.93
C LYS A 133 -5.50 -9.52 -42.17
N PHE A 134 -5.97 -10.53 -42.89
CA PHE A 134 -5.23 -11.12 -44.02
C PHE A 134 -6.07 -11.16 -45.29
N GLU A 135 -5.39 -11.02 -46.42
CA GLU A 135 -5.93 -11.32 -47.75
C GLU A 135 -4.91 -12.05 -48.60
N VAL A 136 -5.38 -12.82 -49.58
CA VAL A 136 -4.52 -13.42 -50.60
C VAL A 136 -4.84 -12.84 -51.97
N ASP A 137 -3.81 -12.37 -52.66
CA ASP A 137 -3.93 -11.93 -54.05
C ASP A 137 -4.18 -13.14 -54.95
N ARG A 138 -5.35 -13.12 -55.63
CA ARG A 138 -5.86 -14.30 -56.35
C ARG A 138 -4.95 -14.80 -57.46
N PRO A 139 -4.32 -13.93 -58.29
CA PRO A 139 -3.43 -14.42 -59.35
C PRO A 139 -2.04 -14.81 -58.85
N THR A 140 -1.48 -14.12 -57.86
CA THR A 140 -0.06 -14.30 -57.50
C THR A 140 0.17 -15.23 -56.31
N GLY A 141 -0.83 -15.42 -55.44
CA GLY A 141 -0.68 -16.16 -54.18
C GLY A 141 0.06 -15.37 -53.09
N VAL A 142 0.25 -14.06 -53.27
CA VAL A 142 0.84 -13.20 -52.24
C VAL A 142 -0.20 -12.97 -51.13
N VAL A 143 0.17 -13.27 -49.90
CA VAL A 143 -0.62 -13.00 -48.70
C VAL A 143 -0.20 -11.64 -48.15
N ASN A 144 -1.15 -10.71 -48.05
CA ASN A 144 -0.93 -9.36 -47.55
C ASN A 144 -1.57 -9.17 -46.18
N LEU A 145 -0.98 -8.26 -45.41
CA LEU A 145 -1.52 -7.78 -44.14
C LEU A 145 -2.44 -6.57 -44.35
N LYS A 146 -3.67 -6.64 -43.83
CA LYS A 146 -4.69 -5.57 -43.92
C LYS A 146 -4.74 -4.69 -42.68
N GLU A 147 -4.52 -5.26 -41.51
CA GLU A 147 -4.50 -4.57 -40.22
C GLU A 147 -3.27 -4.98 -39.44
N GLN A 148 -2.77 -4.10 -38.58
CA GLN A 148 -1.61 -4.37 -37.74
C GLN A 148 -1.88 -5.58 -36.83
N LEU A 149 -0.86 -6.40 -36.60
CA LEU A 149 -0.95 -7.53 -35.69
C LEU A 149 -0.71 -7.05 -34.25
N ASP A 150 -1.06 -7.89 -33.30
CA ASP A 150 -0.95 -7.63 -31.87
C ASP A 150 -0.70 -8.99 -31.23
N TYR A 151 0.51 -9.18 -30.70
CA TYR A 151 1.01 -10.42 -30.13
C TYR A 151 0.25 -10.77 -28.85
N GLU A 152 -0.03 -9.79 -27.99
CA GLU A 152 -0.82 -9.94 -26.74
C GLU A 152 -2.22 -10.45 -27.03
N THR A 153 -2.81 -10.05 -28.16
CA THR A 153 -4.10 -10.54 -28.64
C THR A 153 -3.98 -11.93 -29.27
N SER A 154 -3.00 -12.17 -30.13
CA SER A 154 -2.81 -13.45 -30.82
C SER A 154 -1.40 -13.61 -31.38
N SER A 155 -0.62 -14.51 -30.79
CA SER A 155 0.77 -14.80 -31.19
C SER A 155 0.92 -15.71 -32.42
N VAL A 156 -0.17 -16.32 -32.92
CA VAL A 156 -0.12 -17.18 -34.11
C VAL A 156 -1.42 -17.15 -34.91
N TYR A 157 -1.29 -17.12 -36.23
CA TYR A 157 -2.40 -17.29 -37.18
C TYR A 157 -2.17 -18.49 -38.09
N GLN A 158 -3.23 -19.27 -38.30
CA GLN A 158 -3.23 -20.39 -39.25
C GLN A 158 -4.18 -20.07 -40.40
N LEU A 159 -3.61 -19.80 -41.56
CA LEU A 159 -4.36 -19.42 -42.76
C LEU A 159 -4.45 -20.64 -43.69
N ARG A 160 -5.66 -21.17 -43.88
CA ARG A 160 -5.90 -22.22 -44.89
C ARG A 160 -6.11 -21.57 -46.24
N ILE A 161 -5.17 -21.82 -47.16
CA ILE A 161 -5.20 -21.26 -48.51
C ILE A 161 -5.56 -22.37 -49.49
N ARG A 162 -6.55 -22.09 -50.34
CA ARG A 162 -6.97 -22.97 -51.44
C ARG A 162 -6.37 -22.49 -52.76
N ALA A 163 -5.70 -23.38 -53.48
CA ALA A 163 -5.34 -23.21 -54.88
C ALA A 163 -6.38 -23.95 -55.73
N GLN A 164 -6.91 -23.29 -56.76
CA GLN A 164 -7.92 -23.86 -57.65
C GLN A 164 -7.56 -23.54 -59.10
N ASP A 165 -7.76 -24.50 -59.99
CA ASP A 165 -7.61 -24.27 -61.42
C ASP A 165 -8.72 -23.35 -61.99
N GLY A 166 -8.64 -23.01 -63.28
CA GLY A 166 -9.64 -22.22 -63.98
C GLY A 166 -10.85 -23.02 -64.50
N GLY A 167 -10.93 -24.32 -64.24
CA GLY A 167 -12.03 -25.19 -64.64
C GLY A 167 -11.90 -25.73 -66.07
N GLY A 168 -11.03 -26.73 -66.26
CA GLY A 168 -10.83 -27.40 -67.54
C GLY A 168 -11.86 -28.51 -67.84
N SER A 169 -11.74 -29.13 -69.01
CA SER A 169 -12.62 -30.22 -69.44
C SER A 169 -12.11 -31.55 -68.92
N LEU A 170 -12.91 -32.26 -68.12
CA LEU A 170 -12.65 -33.64 -67.73
C LEU A 170 -13.81 -34.51 -68.21
N GLN A 171 -13.52 -35.43 -69.13
CA GLN A 171 -14.51 -36.31 -69.76
C GLN A 171 -15.72 -35.56 -70.35
N GLY A 172 -15.51 -34.34 -70.87
CA GLY A 172 -16.55 -33.51 -71.50
C GLY A 172 -17.39 -32.68 -70.53
N SER A 173 -17.12 -32.76 -69.21
CA SER A 173 -17.69 -31.85 -68.21
C SER A 173 -16.66 -30.82 -67.79
N GLN A 174 -17.09 -29.58 -67.55
CA GLN A 174 -16.24 -28.58 -66.90
C GLN A 174 -16.10 -28.95 -65.42
N VAL A 175 -14.86 -29.16 -64.97
CA VAL A 175 -14.54 -29.56 -63.60
C VAL A 175 -13.47 -28.62 -63.07
N PHE A 176 -13.63 -28.16 -61.83
CA PHE A 176 -12.61 -27.38 -61.12
C PHE A 176 -11.92 -28.26 -60.10
N GLN A 177 -10.60 -28.38 -60.21
CA GLN A 177 -9.76 -29.07 -59.25
C GLN A 177 -9.14 -28.08 -58.27
N SER A 178 -8.91 -28.53 -57.03
CA SER A 178 -8.33 -27.68 -55.99
C SER A 178 -7.56 -28.47 -54.96
N SER A 179 -6.59 -27.81 -54.34
CA SER A 179 -5.87 -28.29 -53.16
C SER A 179 -5.81 -27.21 -52.10
N THR A 180 -5.48 -27.61 -50.87
CA THR A 180 -5.36 -26.68 -49.73
C THR A 180 -4.03 -26.88 -49.02
N THR A 181 -3.53 -25.80 -48.43
CA THR A 181 -2.35 -25.78 -47.56
C THR A 181 -2.59 -24.85 -46.39
N VAL A 182 -1.72 -24.91 -45.38
CA VAL A 182 -1.74 -24.00 -44.23
C VAL A 182 -0.47 -23.14 -44.25
N LEU A 183 -0.64 -21.83 -44.17
CA LEU A 183 0.39 -20.87 -43.84
C LEU A 183 0.30 -20.56 -42.34
N ILE A 184 1.38 -20.79 -41.61
CA ILE A 184 1.51 -20.39 -40.22
C ILE A 184 2.21 -19.03 -40.18
N VAL A 185 1.54 -18.04 -39.61
CA VAL A 185 2.10 -16.71 -39.33
C VAL A 185 2.40 -16.67 -37.84
N ASN A 186 3.67 -16.69 -37.46
CA ASN A 186 4.07 -16.42 -36.08
C ASN A 186 4.23 -14.92 -35.92
N VAL A 187 3.57 -14.35 -34.91
CA VAL A 187 3.76 -12.95 -34.57
C VAL A 187 4.98 -12.86 -33.66
N VAL A 188 5.90 -11.97 -34.00
CA VAL A 188 7.07 -11.66 -33.16
C VAL A 188 6.64 -10.57 -32.18
N ASP A 189 6.71 -10.94 -30.91
CA ASP A 189 6.52 -10.10 -29.73
C ASP A 189 7.52 -8.94 -29.72
N GLU A 190 7.02 -7.73 -29.60
CA GLU A 190 7.77 -6.50 -29.36
C GLU A 190 7.41 -5.95 -27.99
N ASP A 191 8.40 -5.37 -27.31
CA ASP A 191 8.21 -4.82 -25.95
C ASP A 191 7.45 -3.48 -25.99
N ASP A 192 6.15 -3.53 -26.29
CA ASP A 192 5.27 -2.38 -26.45
C ASP A 192 4.22 -2.25 -25.32
N GLN A 193 4.15 -3.24 -24.43
CA GLN A 193 3.24 -3.28 -23.30
C GLN A 193 3.98 -3.16 -21.95
N PRO A 194 3.93 -2.00 -21.26
CA PRO A 194 4.63 -1.79 -20.00
C PRO A 194 4.04 -2.62 -18.84
N PRO A 195 4.83 -2.91 -17.78
CA PRO A 195 4.36 -3.65 -16.62
C PRO A 195 3.24 -2.89 -15.88
N LEU A 196 2.16 -3.59 -15.56
CA LEU A 196 1.00 -3.06 -14.86
C LEU A 196 0.95 -3.50 -13.39
N PHE A 197 0.81 -2.53 -12.48
CA PHE A 197 0.52 -2.80 -11.08
C PHE A 197 -0.93 -3.27 -10.88
N LEU A 198 -1.13 -4.49 -10.39
CA LEU A 198 -2.44 -5.07 -10.10
C LEU A 198 -2.89 -4.81 -8.65
N GLY A 199 -4.15 -4.38 -8.43
CA GLY A 199 -4.75 -4.28 -7.09
C GLY A 199 -4.92 -2.87 -6.50
N GLN A 200 -5.30 -1.87 -7.32
CA GLN A 200 -5.49 -0.50 -6.83
C GLN A 200 -6.81 -0.28 -6.06
N PRO A 201 -6.82 0.58 -5.02
CA PRO A 201 -5.69 1.37 -4.51
C PRO A 201 -4.72 0.56 -3.63
N PHE A 202 -3.42 0.83 -3.78
CA PHE A 202 -2.40 0.30 -2.86
C PHE A 202 -2.40 1.12 -1.58
N SER A 203 -3.16 0.69 -0.58
CA SER A 203 -3.04 1.18 0.79
C SER A 203 -2.63 0.04 1.71
N THR A 204 -1.63 0.28 2.54
CA THR A 204 -1.20 -0.64 3.59
C THR A 204 -0.70 0.17 4.78
N GLN A 205 -0.88 -0.36 5.99
CA GLN A 205 -0.41 0.26 7.24
C GLN A 205 0.96 -0.32 7.60
N VAL A 206 1.98 0.53 7.62
CA VAL A 206 3.36 0.18 7.99
C VAL A 206 3.96 1.37 8.73
N ASN A 207 4.89 1.13 9.65
CA ASN A 207 5.64 2.22 10.28
C ASN A 207 6.61 2.84 9.27
N GLU A 208 6.59 4.17 9.25
CA GLU A 208 7.58 5.09 8.64
C GLU A 208 8.03 4.78 7.20
N ASP A 209 7.26 5.19 6.17
CA ASP A 209 7.84 5.85 4.98
C ASP A 209 6.80 6.27 3.93
N THR A 210 7.19 7.15 3.01
CA THR A 210 6.49 7.32 1.73
C THR A 210 7.18 6.46 0.68
N LEU A 211 6.52 5.38 0.26
CA LEU A 211 7.07 4.45 -0.73
C LEU A 211 6.59 4.81 -2.14
N VAL A 212 7.55 5.07 -3.02
CA VAL A 212 7.32 5.09 -4.47
C VAL A 212 7.77 3.74 -5.00
N VAL A 213 6.82 2.97 -5.55
CA VAL A 213 7.11 1.66 -6.13
C VAL A 213 7.19 1.82 -7.65
N THR A 214 8.32 1.42 -8.23
CA THR A 214 8.55 1.41 -9.68
C THR A 214 8.62 -0.03 -10.18
N ALA A 215 7.80 -0.36 -11.17
CA ALA A 215 7.94 -1.58 -11.95
C ALA A 215 8.65 -1.22 -13.26
N ARG A 216 9.66 -2.01 -13.64
CA ARG A 216 10.44 -1.85 -14.89
C ARG A 216 10.71 -3.23 -15.49
N GLU A 217 10.74 -3.39 -16.81
CA GLU A 217 11.20 -4.65 -17.40
C GLU A 217 12.69 -4.88 -17.10
N ASP A 218 13.11 -6.14 -17.06
CA ASP A 218 14.49 -6.53 -16.72
C ASP A 218 15.35 -6.84 -17.96
N LEU A 219 14.75 -7.36 -19.04
CA LEU A 219 15.50 -7.97 -20.16
C LEU A 219 15.33 -7.27 -21.53
N ALA A 220 14.55 -6.18 -21.60
CA ALA A 220 14.33 -5.44 -22.84
C ALA A 220 15.44 -4.41 -23.14
N ALA A 221 15.66 -4.11 -24.43
CA ALA A 221 16.70 -3.17 -24.87
C ALA A 221 16.36 -1.70 -24.55
N GLU A 222 15.07 -1.34 -24.59
CA GLU A 222 14.53 -0.12 -24.02
C GLU A 222 13.57 -0.52 -22.91
N HIS A 223 13.80 -0.05 -21.68
CA HIS A 223 12.98 -0.44 -20.53
C HIS A 223 11.79 0.50 -20.37
N LEU A 224 10.58 0.00 -20.50
CA LEU A 224 9.38 0.70 -20.06
C LEU A 224 9.24 0.58 -18.53
N SER A 225 8.57 1.58 -17.94
CA SER A 225 8.36 1.58 -16.49
C SER A 225 7.04 2.24 -16.12
N SER A 226 6.45 1.76 -15.02
CA SER A 226 5.28 2.35 -14.38
C SER A 226 5.58 2.68 -12.92
N ASN A 227 4.95 3.73 -12.40
CA ASN A 227 5.14 4.21 -11.03
C ASN A 227 3.80 4.27 -10.30
N VAL A 228 3.80 3.93 -9.01
CA VAL A 228 2.66 4.13 -8.12
C VAL A 228 3.07 4.71 -6.77
N THR A 229 2.24 5.62 -6.25
CA THR A 229 2.42 6.25 -4.94
C THR A 229 1.57 5.53 -3.90
N VAL A 230 2.20 5.00 -2.85
CA VAL A 230 1.50 4.41 -1.70
C VAL A 230 1.36 5.47 -0.61
N LEU A 231 0.13 5.75 -0.18
CA LEU A 231 -0.13 6.63 0.95
C LEU A 231 -0.13 5.81 2.24
N VAL A 232 0.84 6.08 3.12
CA VAL A 232 0.94 5.48 4.44
C VAL A 232 0.53 6.53 5.47
N THR A 233 -0.55 6.25 6.22
CA THR A 233 -1.00 7.10 7.33
C THR A 233 -0.62 6.45 8.65
N LEU A 234 0.05 7.21 9.53
CA LEU A 234 0.51 6.75 10.82
C LEU A 234 -0.60 6.90 11.87
N GLU A 235 -0.83 5.85 12.66
CA GLU A 235 -1.65 5.92 13.87
C GLU A 235 -0.72 5.86 15.08
N ASP A 236 -0.94 6.78 16.02
CA ASP A 236 -0.19 6.84 17.26
C ASP A 236 -0.58 5.68 18.19
N THR A 237 0.39 5.09 18.88
CA THR A 237 0.16 4.07 19.90
C THR A 237 0.56 4.61 21.26
N ASN A 238 -0.17 4.26 22.32
CA ASN A 238 0.16 4.70 23.68
C ASN A 238 1.44 4.01 24.21
N ASP A 239 2.61 4.47 23.77
CA ASP A 239 3.91 3.89 24.06
C ASP A 239 4.83 4.77 24.92
N ASN A 240 4.48 6.04 25.11
CA ASN A 240 5.11 6.93 26.09
C ASN A 240 4.32 6.93 27.40
N SER A 241 4.73 7.69 28.39
CA SER A 241 3.97 7.85 29.64
C SER A 241 4.15 9.28 30.10
N PRO A 242 3.21 9.84 30.87
CA PRO A 242 3.32 11.22 31.31
C PRO A 242 4.61 11.40 32.11
N VAL A 243 5.33 12.51 31.91
CA VAL A 243 6.57 12.81 32.64
C VAL A 243 6.43 14.16 33.32
N PHE A 244 6.45 14.18 34.65
CA PHE A 244 6.54 15.42 35.41
C PHE A 244 7.87 16.15 35.12
N ASN A 245 7.83 17.47 34.99
CA ASN A 245 9.03 18.27 34.75
C ASN A 245 9.97 18.36 35.97
N GLN A 246 9.51 17.91 37.14
CA GLN A 246 10.24 17.86 38.40
C GLN A 246 9.90 16.57 39.15
N ALA A 247 10.91 15.96 39.78
CA ALA A 247 10.70 14.79 40.64
C ALA A 247 10.04 15.15 41.99
N LYS A 248 10.21 16.40 42.43
CA LYS A 248 9.68 16.94 43.69
C LYS A 248 9.26 18.40 43.50
N TYR A 249 8.10 18.75 44.05
CA TYR A 249 7.57 20.11 44.14
C TYR A 249 7.53 20.55 45.60
N ASP A 250 8.12 21.70 45.90
CA ASP A 250 8.09 22.34 47.21
C ASP A 250 7.26 23.62 47.13
N LEU A 251 6.07 23.61 47.74
CA LEU A 251 5.11 24.72 47.73
C LEU A 251 4.86 25.24 49.15
N THR A 252 4.35 26.46 49.23
CA THR A 252 4.01 27.12 50.50
C THR A 252 2.63 27.77 50.41
N VAL A 253 1.87 27.74 51.50
CA VAL A 253 0.60 28.45 51.61
C VAL A 253 0.41 28.93 53.04
N ALA A 254 -0.17 30.10 53.24
CA ALA A 254 -0.48 30.57 54.59
C ALA A 254 -1.53 29.67 55.24
N GLU A 255 -1.39 29.40 56.54
CA GLU A 255 -2.51 28.86 57.30
C GLU A 255 -3.71 29.82 57.27
N ASN A 256 -4.90 29.32 57.64
CA ASN A 256 -6.16 30.07 57.52
C ASN A 256 -6.49 30.59 56.10
N SER A 257 -5.76 30.16 55.06
CA SER A 257 -6.03 30.55 53.68
C SER A 257 -7.44 30.13 53.26
N PRO A 258 -8.23 31.04 52.63
CA PRO A 258 -9.58 30.71 52.18
C PRO A 258 -9.62 29.55 51.18
N ASP A 259 -10.75 28.85 51.14
CA ASP A 259 -11.08 27.87 50.10
C ASP A 259 -10.79 28.43 48.69
N GLY A 260 -10.11 27.65 47.86
CA GLY A 260 -9.75 28.04 46.49
C GLY A 260 -8.48 28.91 46.38
N THR A 261 -7.80 29.23 47.48
CA THR A 261 -6.48 29.88 47.43
C THR A 261 -5.50 29.01 46.63
N VAL A 262 -4.85 29.59 45.63
CA VAL A 262 -3.87 28.88 44.78
C VAL A 262 -2.58 28.65 45.57
N VAL A 263 -2.17 27.39 45.67
CA VAL A 263 -0.95 26.92 46.33
C VAL A 263 0.21 26.84 45.33
N GLY A 264 -0.08 26.44 44.09
CA GLY A 264 0.90 26.36 43.01
C GLY A 264 0.35 25.60 41.81
N THR A 265 1.21 25.38 40.81
CA THR A 265 0.85 24.65 39.58
C THR A 265 1.95 23.65 39.27
N ILE A 266 1.55 22.44 38.86
CA ILE A 266 2.46 21.38 38.44
C ILE A 266 2.33 21.12 36.95
N MET A 267 3.31 20.42 36.37
CA MET A 267 3.30 20.14 34.94
C MET A 267 3.93 18.79 34.63
N ALA A 268 3.23 18.00 33.82
CA ALA A 268 3.76 16.84 33.13
C ALA A 268 3.56 16.99 31.62
N THR A 269 4.36 16.25 30.85
CA THR A 269 4.28 16.17 29.39
C THR A 269 4.22 14.71 28.96
N ASP A 270 3.44 14.42 27.92
CA ASP A 270 3.42 13.14 27.25
C ASP A 270 3.78 13.37 25.78
N LEU A 271 4.55 12.46 25.20
CA LEU A 271 5.02 12.56 23.83
C LEU A 271 4.03 11.97 22.82
N ASP A 272 3.04 11.20 23.30
CA ASP A 272 2.00 10.62 22.47
C ASP A 272 1.03 11.71 21.96
N SER A 273 0.36 11.42 20.84
CA SER A 273 -0.54 12.34 20.16
C SER A 273 -2.01 12.02 20.46
N GLY A 274 -2.88 13.02 20.28
CA GLY A 274 -4.33 12.81 20.48
C GLY A 274 -4.66 12.45 21.92
N GLU A 275 -5.53 11.45 22.13
CA GLU A 275 -6.02 11.06 23.46
C GLU A 275 -4.91 10.49 24.36
N PHE A 276 -3.92 9.80 23.78
CA PHE A 276 -2.77 9.27 24.50
C PHE A 276 -1.82 10.37 25.00
N GLY A 277 -1.86 11.57 24.42
CA GLY A 277 -1.13 12.73 24.92
C GLY A 277 -1.86 13.56 26.00
N ILE A 278 -3.15 13.28 26.27
CA ILE A 278 -3.97 14.08 27.18
C ILE A 278 -3.77 13.60 28.62
N ILE A 279 -3.15 14.44 29.44
CA ILE A 279 -2.81 14.13 30.83
C ILE A 279 -3.92 14.58 31.78
N LYS A 280 -4.24 13.73 32.75
CA LYS A 280 -5.08 14.05 33.91
C LYS A 280 -4.31 13.96 35.21
N TYR A 281 -4.44 14.99 36.05
CA TYR A 281 -3.74 15.10 37.33
C TYR A 281 -4.62 14.70 38.51
N SER A 282 -4.02 14.07 39.53
CA SER A 282 -4.65 13.79 40.82
C SER A 282 -3.65 13.82 41.98
N LEU A 283 -4.19 13.92 43.20
CA LEU A 283 -3.42 13.92 44.45
C LEU A 283 -3.71 12.65 45.26
N GLN A 284 -2.69 12.09 45.88
CA GLN A 284 -2.79 10.95 46.78
C GLN A 284 -1.93 11.18 48.02
N GLY A 285 -2.39 10.71 49.18
CA GLY A 285 -1.63 10.76 50.44
C GLY A 285 -2.50 11.14 51.63
N SER A 286 -1.91 11.16 52.82
CA SER A 286 -2.61 11.63 54.03
C SER A 286 -2.68 13.15 54.02
N GLY A 287 -3.87 13.71 54.24
CA GLY A 287 -4.12 15.15 54.17
C GLY A 287 -4.33 15.69 52.74
N CYS A 288 -4.42 14.82 51.73
CA CYS A 288 -4.70 15.26 50.36
C CYS A 288 -6.09 15.91 50.22
N ASP A 289 -7.03 15.57 51.11
CA ASP A 289 -8.37 16.15 51.20
C ASP A 289 -8.37 17.64 51.58
N ARG A 290 -7.25 18.15 52.10
CA ARG A 290 -7.05 19.59 52.38
C ARG A 290 -6.71 20.41 51.15
N PHE A 291 -6.41 19.74 50.02
CA PHE A 291 -6.02 20.38 48.77
C PHE A 291 -6.81 19.82 47.60
N ALA A 292 -7.06 20.63 46.60
CA ALA A 292 -7.72 20.22 45.36
C ALA A 292 -6.77 20.49 44.19
N ILE A 293 -6.72 19.58 43.23
CA ILE A 293 -5.96 19.76 41.99
C ILE A 293 -6.92 19.81 40.79
N ASN A 294 -6.74 20.79 39.92
CA ASN A 294 -7.40 20.81 38.63
C ASN A 294 -6.82 19.70 37.75
N ASN A 295 -7.67 18.77 37.34
CA ASN A 295 -7.24 17.58 36.62
C ASN A 295 -6.68 17.86 35.22
N LEU A 296 -6.89 19.04 34.63
CA LEU A 296 -6.34 19.38 33.31
C LEU A 296 -5.20 20.40 33.38
N THR A 297 -5.26 21.36 34.30
CA THR A 297 -4.27 22.44 34.36
C THR A 297 -3.13 22.18 35.35
N GLY A 298 -3.31 21.22 36.28
CA GLY A 298 -2.33 20.97 37.32
C GLY A 298 -2.29 22.05 38.42
N GLU A 299 -3.26 22.96 38.45
CA GLU A 299 -3.35 23.98 39.51
C GLU A 299 -3.82 23.35 40.82
N ILE A 300 -3.07 23.56 41.89
CA ILE A 300 -3.35 23.09 43.24
C ILE A 300 -3.91 24.26 44.06
N THR A 301 -5.02 24.03 44.73
CA THR A 301 -5.73 25.01 45.57
C THR A 301 -6.05 24.43 46.94
N VAL A 302 -6.36 25.29 47.91
CA VAL A 302 -6.94 24.88 49.19
C VAL A 302 -8.34 24.30 48.94
N ALA A 303 -8.58 23.06 49.38
CA ALA A 303 -9.85 22.39 49.13
C ALA A 303 -10.98 23.01 49.95
N LYS A 304 -12.21 22.83 49.47
CA LYS A 304 -13.40 23.39 50.12
C LYS A 304 -13.60 22.83 51.54
N GLY A 305 -13.77 23.72 52.51
CA GLY A 305 -13.96 23.35 53.92
C GLY A 305 -12.68 22.87 54.59
N SER A 306 -11.52 23.25 54.06
CA SER A 306 -10.24 22.93 54.67
C SER A 306 -9.89 23.95 55.74
N GLU A 307 -9.50 23.45 56.90
CA GLU A 307 -8.93 24.26 57.97
C GLU A 307 -7.44 23.91 58.01
N LEU A 308 -6.63 24.82 57.45
CA LEU A 308 -5.18 24.74 57.49
C LEU A 308 -4.73 25.47 58.75
N ASP A 309 -4.10 24.73 59.65
CA ASP A 309 -3.61 25.18 60.95
C ASP A 309 -2.18 24.64 61.09
N ARG A 310 -1.22 25.57 61.13
CA ARG A 310 0.22 25.28 61.16
C ARG A 310 0.63 24.75 62.54
N GLU A 311 0.03 25.22 63.63
CA GLU A 311 0.31 24.72 64.98
C GLU A 311 -0.06 23.24 65.12
N THR A 312 -1.06 22.78 64.35
CA THR A 312 -1.43 21.36 64.31
C THR A 312 -0.63 20.57 63.26
N ILE A 313 -0.63 20.99 61.99
CA ILE A 313 0.08 20.30 60.90
C ILE A 313 0.84 21.31 60.02
N PRO A 314 2.14 21.54 60.28
CA PRO A 314 2.92 22.53 59.53
C PRO A 314 3.32 22.07 58.12
N LEU A 315 3.24 20.76 57.83
CA LEU A 315 3.82 20.17 56.63
C LEU A 315 3.01 18.99 56.10
N TYR A 316 2.73 19.02 54.80
CA TYR A 316 2.04 17.94 54.08
C TYR A 316 2.95 17.28 53.06
N PHE A 317 3.05 15.94 53.09
CA PHE A 317 3.74 15.12 52.09
C PHE A 317 2.74 14.33 51.27
N LEU A 318 2.58 14.73 50.01
CA LEU A 318 1.62 14.17 49.06
C LEU A 318 2.34 13.57 47.85
N THR A 319 1.63 12.73 47.11
CA THR A 319 2.05 12.17 45.82
C THR A 319 1.17 12.75 44.73
N LEU A 320 1.80 13.32 43.71
CA LEU A 320 1.16 13.73 42.47
C LEU A 320 1.07 12.53 41.54
N LEU A 321 -0.05 12.38 40.86
CA LEU A 321 -0.24 11.40 39.79
C LEU A 321 -0.61 12.12 38.49
N ALA A 322 -0.01 11.68 37.39
CA ALA A 322 -0.37 12.09 36.04
C ALA A 322 -0.72 10.82 35.24
N GLU A 323 -1.91 10.78 34.66
CA GLU A 323 -2.44 9.64 33.88
C GLU A 323 -2.80 10.11 32.47
N ASP A 324 -2.32 9.43 31.44
CA ASP A 324 -2.71 9.70 30.06
C ASP A 324 -4.10 9.11 29.71
N GLY A 325 -4.64 9.44 28.53
CA GLY A 325 -5.94 8.92 28.09
C GLY A 325 -5.99 7.41 27.83
N GLY A 326 -4.84 6.74 27.69
CA GLY A 326 -4.75 5.28 27.56
C GLY A 326 -4.40 4.55 28.86
N GLY A 327 -4.33 5.26 29.99
CA GLY A 327 -4.18 4.73 31.34
C GLY A 327 -2.76 4.48 31.83
N ARG A 328 -1.71 5.00 31.16
CA ARG A 328 -0.35 4.92 31.75
C ARG A 328 -0.16 6.09 32.71
N ILE A 329 0.60 5.83 33.77
CA ILE A 329 0.67 6.69 34.96
C ILE A 329 2.12 6.99 35.32
N SER A 330 2.39 8.22 35.73
CA SER A 330 3.60 8.58 36.47
C SER A 330 3.28 9.31 37.77
N ASN A 331 4.29 9.46 38.63
CA ASN A 331 4.16 10.12 39.91
C ASN A 331 5.34 11.05 40.22
N ALA A 332 5.08 12.04 41.09
CA ALA A 332 6.09 12.95 41.64
C ALA A 332 5.78 13.26 43.11
N GLN A 333 6.80 13.69 43.85
CA GLN A 333 6.64 14.07 45.26
C GLN A 333 6.14 15.52 45.38
N LEU A 334 5.24 15.77 46.32
CA LEU A 334 4.75 17.11 46.64
C LEU A 334 4.88 17.37 48.14
N GLN A 335 5.55 18.46 48.50
CA GLN A 335 5.65 18.94 49.87
C GLN A 335 5.00 20.33 49.94
N ILE A 336 4.01 20.50 50.81
CA ILE A 336 3.36 21.79 51.06
C ILE A 336 3.65 22.21 52.49
N THR A 337 4.33 23.34 52.65
CA THR A 337 4.68 23.92 53.95
C THR A 337 3.70 25.05 54.28
N LEU A 338 3.10 25.02 55.48
CA LEU A 338 2.26 26.11 55.94
C LEU A 338 3.13 27.27 56.46
N THR A 339 2.83 28.49 56.04
CA THR A 339 3.44 29.70 56.60
C THR A 339 2.55 30.30 57.67
N ASP A 340 3.19 30.76 58.74
CA ASP A 340 2.55 31.34 59.92
C ASP A 340 1.65 32.54 59.62
N VAL A 341 0.52 32.61 60.32
CA VAL A 341 -0.34 33.79 60.43
C VAL A 341 -0.52 34.11 61.90
N ASN A 342 -0.34 35.38 62.31
CA ASN A 342 -0.57 35.79 63.70
C ASN A 342 -2.05 35.70 64.07
N ASP A 343 -2.49 34.54 64.52
CA ASP A 343 -3.86 34.26 64.96
C ASP A 343 -3.93 33.76 66.41
N TRP A 344 -2.79 33.53 67.05
CA TRP A 344 -2.69 33.39 68.50
C TRP A 344 -2.43 34.75 69.17
N THR A 345 -2.95 34.88 70.39
CA THR A 345 -2.71 36.07 71.22
C THR A 345 -1.84 35.67 72.40
N PRO A 346 -0.83 36.48 72.80
CA PRO A 346 0.01 36.12 73.92
C PRO A 346 -0.80 35.92 75.20
N ILE A 347 -0.63 34.75 75.84
CA ILE A 347 -1.32 34.41 77.08
C ILE A 347 -0.36 34.44 78.27
N PHE A 348 -0.71 35.20 79.31
CA PHE A 348 0.06 35.20 80.56
C PHE A 348 -0.06 33.85 81.28
N TYR A 349 1.08 33.32 81.72
CA TYR A 349 1.15 32.11 82.53
C TYR A 349 0.53 32.37 83.91
N ARG A 350 -0.47 31.55 84.31
CA ARG A 350 -1.23 31.66 85.59
C ARG A 350 -2.01 32.98 85.75
N SER A 351 -2.90 33.25 84.80
CA SER A 351 -3.69 34.48 84.62
C SER A 351 -4.69 34.87 85.74
N TYR A 352 -4.81 34.14 86.86
CA TYR A 352 -5.81 34.43 87.89
C TYR A 352 -5.21 34.59 89.30
N HIS A 353 -4.71 35.79 89.60
CA HIS A 353 -4.27 36.29 90.93
C HIS A 353 -2.77 36.22 91.22
N TRP A 354 -2.00 37.10 90.57
CA TRP A 354 -0.72 37.53 91.14
C TRP A 354 -1.03 38.44 92.35
N LYS A 355 -1.23 37.84 93.53
CA LYS A 355 -1.22 38.57 94.81
C LYS A 355 0.17 38.45 95.40
N ILE A 356 0.94 39.53 95.29
CA ILE A 356 2.29 39.58 95.81
C ILE A 356 2.28 40.48 97.03
N PHE A 357 2.79 39.95 98.14
CA PHE A 357 3.01 40.71 99.36
C PHE A 357 4.45 41.19 99.36
N VAL A 358 4.65 42.46 99.06
CA VAL A 358 5.96 43.09 99.23
C VAL A 358 6.06 43.58 100.67
N ARG A 359 7.15 43.23 101.36
CA ARG A 359 7.36 43.69 102.75
C ARG A 359 7.71 45.17 102.76
N ASP A 360 7.30 45.84 103.83
CA ASP A 360 7.64 47.23 104.08
C ASP A 360 9.15 47.43 104.27
N ASN A 361 9.68 48.58 103.84
CA ASN A 361 11.11 48.94 103.88
C ASN A 361 12.07 48.03 103.09
N VAL A 362 11.57 47.32 102.07
CA VAL A 362 12.44 46.58 101.13
C VAL A 362 13.20 47.59 100.29
N VAL A 363 14.51 47.71 100.53
CA VAL A 363 15.46 48.42 99.65
C VAL A 363 15.82 47.49 98.50
N GLU A 364 15.94 48.06 97.30
CA GLU A 364 15.96 47.41 95.97
C GLU A 364 16.55 45.99 95.86
N THR A 365 15.95 45.22 94.93
CA THR A 365 16.46 44.01 94.24
C THR A 365 16.30 42.60 94.85
N SER A 366 15.82 42.40 96.08
CA SER A 366 15.72 41.03 96.61
C SER A 366 14.46 40.24 96.17
N GLN A 367 13.54 40.85 95.41
CA GLN A 367 12.30 40.21 94.92
C GLN A 367 11.95 40.70 93.51
N ALA A 368 12.79 40.40 92.52
CA ALA A 368 12.44 40.55 91.11
C ALA A 368 11.34 39.53 90.76
N LEU A 369 10.25 39.99 90.16
CA LEU A 369 9.16 39.12 89.72
C LEU A 369 9.21 38.97 88.22
N GLN A 370 9.40 37.76 87.71
CA GLN A 370 9.28 37.52 86.28
C GLN A 370 7.84 37.23 85.89
N ILE A 371 7.27 38.06 85.03
CA ILE A 371 6.00 37.83 84.37
C ILE A 371 6.29 37.13 83.04
N LEU A 372 5.64 36.00 82.80
CA LEU A 372 5.80 35.22 81.58
C LEU A 372 4.48 35.15 80.83
N ALA A 373 4.54 35.36 79.52
CA ALA A 373 3.50 35.02 78.57
C ALA A 373 4.07 34.07 77.51
N VAL A 374 3.19 33.32 76.85
CA VAL A 374 3.52 32.45 75.72
C VAL A 374 2.60 32.77 74.55
N ASP A 375 3.15 32.65 73.35
CA ASP A 375 2.45 32.77 72.08
C ASP A 375 2.90 31.58 71.21
N ASN A 376 1.96 30.99 70.47
CA ASN A 376 2.19 29.78 69.69
C ASN A 376 2.46 30.05 68.20
N ASP A 377 2.43 31.31 67.77
CA ASP A 377 2.83 31.71 66.40
C ASP A 377 4.34 31.45 66.14
N GLU A 378 4.88 31.79 64.97
CA GLU A 378 6.32 31.61 64.64
C GLU A 378 7.04 32.92 64.34
N GLY A 379 8.36 32.90 64.52
CA GLY A 379 9.21 34.04 64.21
C GLY A 379 8.82 35.26 65.04
N THR A 380 8.59 36.39 64.38
CA THR A 380 8.23 37.64 65.06
C THR A 380 6.81 37.65 65.62
N ASN A 381 5.93 36.75 65.18
CA ASN A 381 4.54 36.75 65.62
C ASN A 381 4.41 36.21 67.07
N GLN A 382 5.36 35.38 67.51
CA GLN A 382 5.48 34.94 68.90
C GLN A 382 6.36 35.85 69.79
N ASP A 383 6.89 36.97 69.27
CA ASP A 383 7.74 37.88 70.05
C ASP A 383 6.86 38.71 71.00
N ILE A 384 7.16 38.65 72.30
CA ILE A 384 6.35 39.26 73.35
C ILE A 384 7.09 40.44 73.98
N LEU A 385 6.42 41.60 74.04
CA LEU A 385 6.89 42.78 74.77
C LEU A 385 6.00 43.10 75.97
N TYR A 386 6.62 43.44 77.10
CA TYR A 386 5.94 43.68 78.37
C TYR A 386 5.87 45.16 78.72
N SER A 387 4.71 45.66 79.17
CA SER A 387 4.56 47.04 79.63
C SER A 387 3.56 47.17 80.79
N ILE A 388 3.75 48.21 81.62
CA ILE A 388 2.82 48.57 82.69
C ILE A 388 1.87 49.66 82.18
N VAL A 389 0.63 49.29 81.87
CA VAL A 389 -0.34 50.21 81.26
C VAL A 389 -1.02 51.14 82.29
N LYS A 390 -1.23 50.68 83.53
CA LYS A 390 -1.97 51.43 84.57
C LYS A 390 -1.59 51.00 85.99
N GLY A 391 -1.93 51.81 86.99
CA GLY A 391 -1.81 51.48 88.42
C GLY A 391 -0.49 51.92 89.07
N ASN A 392 0.56 52.12 88.28
CA ASN A 392 1.86 52.61 88.73
C ASN A 392 1.92 54.15 88.84
N THR A 393 0.92 54.78 89.45
CA THR A 393 0.77 56.26 89.49
C THR A 393 1.89 56.99 90.22
N ARG A 394 2.66 56.27 91.03
CA ARG A 394 3.83 56.78 91.76
C ARG A 394 5.17 56.37 91.12
N GLY A 395 5.15 55.68 89.97
CA GLY A 395 6.36 55.24 89.26
C GLY A 395 7.29 54.34 90.11
N ILE A 396 6.70 53.55 91.01
CA ILE A 396 7.45 52.70 91.97
C ILE A 396 7.86 51.38 91.32
N PHE A 397 7.16 50.95 90.28
CA PHE A 397 7.45 49.71 89.55
C PHE A 397 8.05 50.00 88.18
N THR A 398 8.98 49.17 87.73
CA THR A 398 9.44 49.06 86.34
C THR A 398 9.25 47.64 85.85
N ILE A 399 9.09 47.46 84.56
CA ILE A 399 9.14 46.14 83.91
C ILE A 399 10.16 46.20 82.78
N ASP A 400 10.98 45.18 82.69
CA ASP A 400 11.85 44.97 81.55
C ASP A 400 11.02 44.50 80.35
N GLU A 401 11.16 45.19 79.22
CA GLU A 401 10.29 45.04 78.05
C GLU A 401 10.44 43.67 77.39
N ASP A 402 11.63 43.08 77.43
CA ASP A 402 11.91 41.79 76.76
C ASP A 402 11.73 40.59 77.71
N SER A 403 12.20 40.71 78.96
CA SER A 403 12.22 39.57 79.91
C SER A 403 10.97 39.48 80.80
N GLY A 404 10.15 40.52 80.83
CA GLY A 404 8.98 40.61 81.71
C GLY A 404 9.34 40.71 83.19
N ILE A 405 10.59 41.00 83.53
CA ILE A 405 11.05 41.14 84.92
C ILE A 405 10.59 42.47 85.49
N MET A 406 9.74 42.41 86.51
CA MET A 406 9.26 43.56 87.27
C MET A 406 10.14 43.83 88.50
N ASN A 407 10.54 45.10 88.65
CA ASN A 407 11.40 45.60 89.72
C ASN A 407 10.80 46.82 90.43
N LEU A 408 11.37 47.16 91.58
CA LEU A 408 11.10 48.40 92.31
C LEU A 408 12.14 49.45 91.96
N THR A 409 11.71 50.70 91.77
CA THR A 409 12.57 51.87 91.53
C THR A 409 13.01 52.58 92.81
N ARG A 410 12.41 52.19 93.95
CA ARG A 410 12.68 52.71 95.29
C ARG A 410 12.03 51.82 96.34
N SER A 411 12.44 51.97 97.59
CA SER A 411 11.82 51.26 98.71
C SER A 411 10.34 51.61 98.86
N LEU A 412 9.52 50.58 99.07
CA LEU A 412 8.12 50.74 99.46
C LEU A 412 8.06 51.09 100.95
N ASP A 413 7.44 52.23 101.25
CA ASP A 413 7.07 52.67 102.60
C ASP A 413 5.53 52.58 102.70
N TYR A 414 5.07 51.62 103.50
CA TYR A 414 3.65 51.32 103.68
C TYR A 414 2.88 52.52 104.29
N GLU A 415 3.51 53.22 105.23
CA GLU A 415 2.95 54.41 105.88
C GLU A 415 2.83 55.59 104.89
N ALA A 416 3.81 55.78 104.00
CA ALA A 416 3.78 56.80 102.95
C ALA A 416 2.74 56.50 101.84
N LEU A 417 2.31 55.24 101.71
CA LEU A 417 1.25 54.80 100.81
C LEU A 417 -0.15 54.90 101.42
N GLY A 418 -0.27 55.35 102.68
CA GLY A 418 -1.54 55.60 103.36
C GLY A 418 -2.00 54.47 104.30
N GLY A 419 -1.13 53.50 104.59
CA GLY A 419 -1.40 52.43 105.55
C GLY A 419 -1.30 52.92 107.00
N ARG A 420 -2.41 52.89 107.76
CA ARG A 420 -2.38 53.19 109.20
C ARG A 420 -2.08 51.91 109.99
N GLY A 421 -0.91 51.85 110.61
CA GLY A 421 -0.40 50.69 111.35
C GLY A 421 -1.26 50.24 112.53
N ARG A 422 -1.53 48.94 112.62
CA ARG A 422 -1.75 48.23 113.89
C ARG A 422 -0.47 47.48 114.25
N LYS A 423 0.10 47.79 115.41
CA LYS A 423 1.29 47.15 115.97
C LYS A 423 1.11 45.63 116.05
N GLN A 424 2.14 44.90 115.60
CA GLN A 424 2.24 43.44 115.62
C GLN A 424 2.14 42.87 117.04
N GLN A 425 1.47 41.73 117.17
CA GLN A 425 1.60 40.78 118.29
C GLN A 425 2.17 39.47 117.71
N PRO A 426 3.20 38.84 118.31
CA PRO A 426 3.97 37.79 117.67
C PRO A 426 3.38 36.39 117.87
N CYS A 427 3.68 35.54 116.88
CA CYS A 427 3.61 34.08 116.86
C CYS A 427 2.24 33.41 117.04
N LEU A 428 1.84 32.63 116.03
CA LEU A 428 1.60 31.19 116.19
C LEU A 428 1.61 30.50 114.81
N SER A 429 2.33 29.39 114.76
CA SER A 429 2.33 28.41 113.69
C SER A 429 0.93 27.82 113.46
N THR A 430 0.57 27.57 112.21
CA THR A 430 -0.07 26.30 111.81
C THR A 430 -0.05 26.17 110.29
N SER A 431 0.51 25.05 109.83
CA SER A 431 0.33 24.42 108.52
C SER A 431 -1.16 24.20 108.18
N PHE A 432 -1.51 24.20 106.89
CA PHE A 432 -2.23 23.11 106.18
C PHE A 432 -2.68 23.52 104.76
N TRP A 433 -2.37 22.61 103.81
CA TRP A 433 -2.78 22.46 102.40
C TRP A 433 -2.26 23.45 101.36
#